data_AF-A0A9Q4Q1K3-F1
#
_entry.id   AF-A0A9Q4Q1K3-F1
#
_cell.length_a   1.000
_cell.length_b   1.000
_cell.length_c   1.000
_cell.angle_alpha   90.00
_cell.angle_beta   90.00
_cell.angle_gamma   90.00
#
_symmetry.space_group_name_H-M   'P 1'
#
loop_
_entity.id
_entity.type
_entity.pdbx_description
1 polymer ?
#
loop_
_entity_poly.entity_id
_entity_poly.type
_entity_poly.pdbx_seq_one_letter_code
_entity_poly.pdbx_strand_id
1 'polypeptide(L)' 'MRDTRCGGAEIIALDVSISNAGLVDARDTIEDFDDGIGDRDVAVNLTGTINVTRAVYSGMKEREWGRIVTMSSVTG' A
#
# COMPACT_ATOMS: atom_id res chain seq x y z
N MET A 1 5.73 30.36 5.61
CA MET A 1 6.78 30.14 4.60
C MET A 1 7.46 28.82 4.95
N ARG A 2 6.96 27.69 4.41
CA ARG A 2 7.67 26.41 4.55
C ARG A 2 8.52 26.28 3.31
N ASP A 3 9.83 26.29 3.52
CA ASP A 3 10.87 26.06 2.52
C ASP A 3 10.56 24.74 1.81
N THR A 4 10.41 24.79 0.49
CA THR A 4 10.24 23.65 -0.41
C THR A 4 11.39 23.72 -1.41
N ARG A 5 12.45 22.96 -1.17
CA ARG A 5 13.60 22.87 -2.07
C ARG A 5 13.78 21.43 -2.52
N CYS A 6 13.24 21.17 -3.71
CA CYS A 6 13.52 19.99 -4.50
C CYS A 6 15.01 19.93 -4.89
N GLY A 7 15.76 18.99 -4.31
CA GLY A 7 17.16 18.74 -4.68
C GLY A 7 17.85 17.80 -3.69
N GLY A 8 17.53 16.51 -3.78
CA GLY A 8 17.96 15.45 -2.85
C GLY A 8 16.78 14.84 -2.09
N ALA A 9 15.77 14.38 -2.84
CA ALA A 9 14.45 13.89 -2.37
C ALA A 9 14.07 14.37 -0.96
N GLU A 10 13.75 15.66 -0.86
CA GLU A 10 13.10 16.23 0.32
C GLU A 10 11.76 15.50 0.48
N ILE A 11 11.69 14.54 1.41
CA ILE A 11 10.44 13.86 1.71
C ILE A 11 9.56 14.86 2.44
N ILE A 12 8.71 15.51 1.67
CA ILE A 12 7.54 16.24 2.16
C ILE A 12 6.83 15.36 3.18
N ALA A 13 6.42 15.94 4.31
CA ALA A 13 5.66 15.20 5.31
C ALA A 13 4.44 14.56 4.65
N LEU A 14 4.36 13.22 4.68
CA LEU A 14 3.32 12.46 4.00
C LEU A 14 2.05 12.44 4.86
N ASP A 15 1.06 13.24 4.48
CA ASP A 15 -0.19 13.39 5.21
C ASP A 15 -1.18 12.25 4.92
N VAL A 16 -1.25 11.80 3.66
CA VAL A 16 -2.20 10.78 3.20
C VAL A 16 -1.46 9.72 2.38
N SER A 17 -1.62 8.46 2.78
CA SER A 17 -1.21 7.29 2.00
C SER A 17 -2.43 6.59 1.43
N ILE A 18 -2.42 6.28 0.13
CA ILE A 18 -3.47 5.53 -0.54
C ILE A 18 -2.86 4.26 -1.14
N SER A 19 -3.13 3.11 -0.51
CA SER A 19 -2.73 1.80 -1.03
C SER A 19 -3.76 1.36 -2.07
N ASN A 20 -3.49 1.67 -3.34
CA ASN A 20 -4.35 1.36 -4.49
C ASN A 20 -3.82 0.22 -5.38
N ALA A 21 -2.53 -0.09 -5.30
CA ALA A 21 -1.96 -1.17 -6.11
C ALA A 21 -2.65 -2.49 -5.77
N GLY A 22 -3.13 -3.19 -6.80
CA GLY A 22 -3.80 -4.47 -6.63
C GLY A 22 -3.80 -5.31 -7.90
N LEU A 23 -3.81 -6.62 -7.72
CA LEU A 23 -3.96 -7.65 -8.74
C LEU A 23 -5.19 -8.50 -8.43
N VAL A 24 -5.77 -9.09 -9.46
CA VAL A 24 -6.85 -10.07 -9.32
C VAL A 24 -6.59 -11.14 -10.37
N ASP A 25 -5.39 -11.70 -10.42
CA ASP A 25 -5.01 -12.65 -11.46
C ASP A 25 -5.45 -14.08 -11.06
N ALA A 26 -5.56 -14.36 -9.75
CA ALA A 26 -6.00 -15.62 -9.17
C ALA A 26 -7.52 -15.85 -9.33
N ARG A 27 -7.98 -16.11 -10.57
CA ARG A 27 -9.42 -16.25 -10.92
C ARG A 27 -9.87 -17.66 -11.28
N ASP A 28 -8.96 -18.62 -11.28
CA ASP A 28 -9.26 -19.99 -11.69
C ASP A 28 -10.09 -20.75 -10.66
N THR A 29 -10.70 -21.85 -11.09
CA THR A 29 -11.35 -22.82 -10.20
C THR A 29 -10.31 -23.57 -9.38
N ILE A 30 -10.70 -24.12 -8.23
CA ILE A 30 -9.76 -24.71 -7.28
C ILE A 30 -8.98 -25.91 -7.85
N GLU A 31 -9.56 -26.63 -8.82
CA GLU A 31 -8.94 -27.78 -9.48
C GLU A 31 -7.76 -27.39 -10.39
N ASP A 32 -7.78 -26.17 -10.93
CA ASP A 32 -6.81 -25.66 -11.91
C ASP A 32 -5.98 -24.49 -11.35
N PHE A 33 -6.13 -24.21 -10.05
CA PHE A 33 -5.55 -23.03 -9.41
C PHE A 33 -4.02 -23.10 -9.34
N ASP A 34 -3.35 -22.09 -9.88
CA ASP A 34 -1.90 -21.90 -9.71
C ASP A 34 -1.61 -21.14 -8.41
N ASP A 35 -1.08 -21.84 -7.42
CA ASP A 35 -0.67 -21.29 -6.13
C ASP A 35 0.30 -20.10 -6.30
N GLY A 36 1.17 -20.10 -7.31
CA GLY A 36 2.11 -19.01 -7.55
C GLY A 36 1.42 -17.69 -7.96
N ILE A 37 0.28 -17.77 -8.64
CA ILE A 37 -0.53 -16.60 -8.97
C ILE A 37 -1.26 -16.10 -7.72
N GLY A 38 -1.82 -17.01 -6.92
CA GLY A 38 -2.45 -16.68 -5.63
C GLY A 38 -1.48 -15.98 -4.67
N ASP A 39 -0.29 -16.54 -4.51
CA ASP A 39 0.77 -15.98 -3.66
C ASP A 39 1.19 -14.59 -4.13
N ARG A 40 1.28 -14.37 -5.45
CA ARG A 40 1.60 -13.06 -6.03
C ARG A 40 0.51 -12.02 -5.73
N ASP A 41 -0.75 -12.39 -5.88
CA ASP A 41 -1.88 -11.51 -5.55
C ASP A 41 -1.88 -11.13 -4.07
N VAL A 42 -1.65 -12.09 -3.17
CA VAL A 42 -1.52 -11.84 -1.72
C VAL A 42 -0.31 -10.96 -1.41
N ALA A 43 0.83 -11.21 -2.08
CA ALA A 43 2.04 -10.43 -1.89
C ALA A 43 1.83 -8.95 -2.27
N VAL A 44 1.10 -8.67 -3.34
CA VAL A 44 0.81 -7.29 -3.77
C VAL A 44 -0.29 -6.65 -2.93
N ASN A 45 -1.46 -7.29 -2.86
CA ASN A 45 -2.68 -6.67 -2.33
C ASN A 45 -2.61 -6.50 -0.80
N LEU A 46 -2.08 -7.51 -0.11
CA LEU A 46 -2.07 -7.55 1.36
C LEU A 46 -0.70 -7.19 1.91
N THR A 47 0.33 -7.97 1.54
CA THR A 47 1.68 -7.76 2.09
C THR A 47 2.24 -6.41 1.65
N GLY A 48 2.05 -6.02 0.38
CA GLY A 48 2.42 -4.71 -0.15
C GLY A 48 1.75 -3.56 0.62
N THR A 49 0.45 -3.65 0.85
CA THR A 49 -0.31 -2.66 1.65
C THR A 49 0.24 -2.51 3.07
N ILE A 50 0.57 -3.63 3.73
CA ILE A 50 1.17 -3.62 5.08
C ILE A 50 2.56 -2.98 5.05
N ASN A 51 3.37 -3.26 4.03
CA ASN A 51 4.71 -2.69 3.89
C ASN A 51 4.67 -1.17 3.70
N VAL A 52 3.79 -0.67 2.82
CA VAL A 52 3.59 0.78 2.64
C VAL A 52 3.10 1.42 3.93
N THR A 53 2.13 0.80 4.60
CA THR A 53 1.61 1.25 5.90
C THR A 53 2.74 1.38 6.94
N ARG A 54 3.60 0.36 7.07
CA ARG A 54 4.75 0.40 7.99
C ARG A 54 5.74 1.52 7.64
N ALA A 55 5.99 1.75 6.35
CA ALA A 55 6.91 2.78 5.91
C ALA A 55 6.45 4.20 6.28
N VAL A 56 5.14 4.47 6.26
CA VAL A 56 4.60 5.81 6.54
C VAL A 56 4.18 6.00 8.00
N TYR A 57 3.86 4.93 8.72
CA TYR A 57 3.24 4.98 10.05
C TYR A 57 4.10 5.71 11.09
N SER A 58 5.40 5.43 11.17
CA SER A 58 6.28 6.05 12.18
C SER A 58 6.26 7.57 12.07
N GLY A 59 6.40 8.08 10.85
CA GLY A 59 6.30 9.51 10.59
C GLY A 59 4.93 10.06 10.99
N MET A 60 3.83 9.43 10.57
CA MET A 60 2.47 9.88 10.92
C MET A 60 2.22 9.91 12.43
N LYS A 61 2.76 8.93 13.16
CA LYS A 61 2.63 8.81 14.62
C LYS A 61 3.37 9.94 15.34
N GLU A 62 4.59 10.26 14.94
CA GLU A 62 5.41 11.32 15.56
C GLU A 62 4.77 12.72 15.46
N ARG A 63 4.09 13.00 14.35
CA ARG A 63 3.35 14.25 14.13
C ARG A 63 1.89 14.21 14.60
N GLU A 64 1.45 13.10 15.20
CA GLU A 64 0.06 12.87 15.63
C GLU A 64 -0.97 13.11 14.50
N TRP A 65 -0.54 12.94 13.25
CA TRP A 65 -1.34 13.20 12.06
C TRP A 65 -0.83 12.34 10.87
N GLY A 66 -1.66 11.37 10.47
CA GLY A 66 -1.72 10.83 9.11
C GLY A 66 -3.08 10.20 8.77
N ARG A 67 -3.37 9.98 7.48
CA ARG A 67 -4.48 9.17 6.97
C ARG A 67 -3.91 8.02 6.13
N ILE A 68 -4.43 6.83 6.35
CA ILE A 68 -4.11 5.64 5.55
C ILE A 68 -5.42 5.13 4.98
N VAL A 69 -5.49 5.06 3.66
CA VAL A 69 -6.64 4.55 2.90
C VAL A 69 -6.20 3.31 2.14
N THR A 70 -6.87 2.20 2.39
CA THR A 70 -6.66 0.95 1.65
C THR A 70 -7.82 0.74 0.71
N MET A 71 -7.54 0.55 -0.57
CA MET A 71 -8.54 0.16 -1.55
C MET A 71 -8.83 -1.33 -1.39
N SER A 72 -10.09 -1.66 -1.07
CA SER A 72 -10.61 -3.03 -0.99
C SER A 72 -11.62 -3.26 -2.12
N SER A 73 -11.97 -4.51 -2.38
CA SER A 73 -13.08 -4.85 -3.28
C SER A 73 -14.39 -5.05 -2.51
N VAL A 74 -15.52 -4.89 -3.21
CA VAL A 74 -16.85 -5.26 -2.70
C VAL A 74 -17.03 -6.78 -2.57
N THR A 75 -16.21 -7.55 -3.27
CA THR A 75 -16.23 -9.01 -3.28
C THR A 75 -15.52 -9.63 -2.08
N GLY A 76 -14.86 -8.82 -1.25
CA GLY A 76 -13.77 -9.27 -0.39
C GLY A 76 -12.45 -9.17 -1.14
#